data_AF-A0A7K5Y1G9-F1
#
_entry.id   AF-A0A7K5Y1G9-F1
#
_cell.length_a   1.000
_cell.length_b   1.000
_cell.length_c   1.000
_cell.angle_alpha   90.00
_cell.angle_beta   90.00
_cell.angle_gamma   90.00
#
_symmetry.space_group_name_H-M   'P 1'
#
loop_
_entity.id
_entity.type
_entity.pdbx_description
1 polymer ?
#
loop_
_entity_poly.entity_id
_entity_poly.type
_entity_poly.pdbx_seq_one_letter_code
_entity_poly.pdbx_strand_id
1 'polypeptide(L)'
;RIVLVESIPEGMIFGNDSVPNPSTFFTWMNLLGTVTRSLDIASFYWTLTNEDTRTHEASASQGEQILQELLRLSQRGVAVRVAVSRPSAKSPLNDLRALERSGAAVRAVDMPQLTGGVLHTKFWLVDGTHLYVGSANMDWRSLTQVSGAAAAPSRQTAPALSRNP
;
A
#
# COMPACT_ATOMS: atom_id res chain seq x y z
N ARG A 1 11.29 -2.98 19.35
CA ARG A 1 11.95 -3.75 18.26
C ARG A 1 11.66 -3.04 16.95
N ILE A 2 12.65 -2.84 16.08
CA ILE A 2 12.50 -2.21 14.77
C ILE A 2 12.65 -3.31 13.70
N VAL A 3 11.85 -3.27 12.64
CA VAL A 3 11.85 -4.26 11.54
C VAL A 3 11.84 -3.51 10.22
N LEU A 4 12.72 -3.90 9.30
CA LEU A 4 12.72 -3.40 7.92
C LEU A 4 11.64 -4.11 7.11
N VAL A 5 10.93 -3.36 6.28
CA VAL A 5 9.77 -3.83 5.51
C VAL A 5 9.88 -3.26 4.10
N GLU A 6 9.63 -4.10 3.10
CA GLU A 6 9.70 -3.70 1.69
C GLU A 6 8.65 -4.43 0.85
N SER A 7 8.35 -3.94 -0.35
CA SER A 7 7.39 -4.57 -1.24
C SER A 7 8.07 -5.64 -2.09
N ILE A 8 7.44 -6.80 -2.21
CA ILE A 8 7.99 -7.95 -2.92
C ILE A 8 7.19 -8.14 -4.21
N PRO A 9 7.83 -8.13 -5.40
CA PRO A 9 7.14 -8.32 -6.66
C PRO A 9 6.46 -9.67 -6.76
N GLU A 10 5.31 -9.66 -7.44
CA GLU A 10 4.74 -10.92 -7.90
C GLU A 10 5.72 -11.68 -8.79
N GLY A 11 5.82 -12.99 -8.55
CA GLY A 11 6.72 -13.88 -9.31
C GLY A 11 8.19 -13.87 -8.88
N MET A 12 8.59 -13.07 -7.88
CA MET A 12 9.95 -13.10 -7.34
C MET A 12 10.16 -14.31 -6.41
N ILE A 13 11.19 -15.13 -6.68
CA ILE A 13 11.62 -16.25 -5.83
C ILE A 13 12.98 -15.89 -5.23
N PHE A 14 13.07 -15.87 -3.90
CA PHE A 14 14.35 -15.71 -3.20
C PHE A 14 15.06 -17.06 -3.07
N GLY A 15 16.39 -17.07 -3.22
CA GLY A 15 17.20 -18.26 -2.92
C GLY A 15 17.19 -18.58 -1.43
N ASN A 16 17.41 -19.86 -1.07
CA ASN A 16 17.29 -20.40 0.29
C ASN A 16 18.10 -19.67 1.38
N ASP A 17 19.11 -18.86 1.01
CA ASP A 17 20.00 -18.16 1.96
C ASP A 17 19.61 -16.68 2.19
N SER A 18 18.53 -16.20 1.58
CA SER A 18 18.02 -14.84 1.80
C SER A 18 16.98 -14.89 2.91
N VAL A 19 17.22 -14.22 4.06
CA VAL A 19 16.13 -13.94 5.01
C VAL A 19 15.31 -12.81 4.40
N PRO A 20 14.14 -13.05 3.80
CA PRO A 20 13.39 -11.97 3.18
C PRO A 20 12.83 -11.13 4.32
N ASN A 21 13.04 -9.82 4.27
CA ASN A 21 12.25 -8.91 5.09
C ASN A 21 10.75 -9.19 4.81
N PRO A 22 9.87 -9.06 5.81
CA PRO A 22 8.44 -9.22 5.57
C PRO A 22 7.97 -8.24 4.48
N SER A 23 7.08 -8.71 3.61
CA SER A 23 6.52 -7.83 2.58
C SER A 23 5.69 -6.70 3.21
N THR A 24 5.55 -5.57 2.50
CA THR A 24 4.65 -4.48 2.92
C THR A 24 3.23 -5.00 3.17
N PHE A 25 2.70 -5.82 2.26
CA PHE A 25 1.40 -6.45 2.40
C PHE A 25 1.30 -7.31 3.67
N PHE A 26 2.27 -8.22 3.89
CA PHE A 26 2.28 -9.07 5.09
C PHE A 26 2.35 -8.24 6.36
N THR A 27 3.17 -7.19 6.37
CA THR A 27 3.33 -6.29 7.52
C THR A 27 2.02 -5.56 7.82
N TRP A 28 1.35 -5.00 6.82
CA TRP A 28 0.08 -4.32 7.01
C TRP A 28 -1.01 -5.28 7.48
N MET A 29 -1.12 -6.46 6.88
CA MET A 29 -2.06 -7.49 7.34
C MET A 29 -1.81 -7.91 8.79
N ASN A 30 -0.54 -8.09 9.18
CA ASN A 30 -0.19 -8.41 10.55
C ASN A 30 -0.59 -7.27 11.51
N LEU A 31 -0.31 -6.02 11.16
CA LEU A 31 -0.75 -4.86 11.95
C LEU A 31 -2.27 -4.80 12.09
N LEU A 32 -3.01 -4.97 10.99
CA LEU A 32 -4.48 -5.01 10.99
C LEU A 32 -5.03 -6.11 11.90
N GLY A 33 -4.40 -7.29 11.88
CA GLY A 33 -4.78 -8.42 12.74
C GLY A 33 -4.56 -8.17 14.24
N THR A 34 -3.73 -7.19 14.60
CA THR A 34 -3.46 -6.82 16.00
C THR A 34 -4.31 -5.68 16.53
N VAL A 35 -5.09 -4.99 15.69
CA VAL A 35 -5.86 -3.81 16.11
C VAL A 35 -7.00 -4.20 17.04
N THR A 36 -7.07 -3.56 18.21
CA THR A 36 -8.12 -3.79 19.21
C THR A 36 -8.98 -2.56 19.52
N ARG A 37 -8.42 -1.34 19.42
CA ARG A 37 -9.08 -0.09 19.82
C ARG A 37 -9.07 0.97 18.73
N SER A 38 -7.92 1.21 18.10
CA SER A 38 -7.75 2.32 17.16
C SER A 38 -6.69 2.06 16.11
N LEU A 39 -6.93 2.60 14.92
CA LEU A 39 -5.96 2.65 13.84
C LEU A 39 -5.92 4.07 13.26
N ASP A 40 -4.76 4.70 13.34
CA ASP A 40 -4.52 6.04 12.78
C ASP A 40 -3.62 5.96 11.57
N ILE A 41 -4.08 6.50 10.44
CA ILE A 41 -3.35 6.48 9.18
C ILE A 41 -3.11 7.91 8.72
N ALA A 42 -1.85 8.26 8.45
CA ALA A 42 -1.47 9.48 7.74
C ALA A 42 -0.90 9.09 6.37
N SER A 43 -1.54 9.57 5.30
CA SER A 43 -1.34 9.05 3.95
C SER A 43 -1.37 10.14 2.88
N PHE A 44 -0.71 9.89 1.74
CA PHE A 44 -0.71 10.83 0.62
C PHE A 44 -1.96 10.69 -0.26
N TYR A 45 -2.20 9.51 -0.84
CA TYR A 45 -3.39 9.18 -1.63
C TYR A 45 -3.79 7.71 -1.46
N TRP A 46 -4.98 7.35 -1.96
CA TRP A 46 -5.55 6.01 -1.92
C TRP A 46 -5.98 5.56 -3.31
N THR A 47 -5.53 4.37 -3.72
CA THR A 47 -5.94 3.61 -4.91
C THR A 47 -5.63 2.12 -4.69
N LEU A 48 -6.23 1.52 -3.67
CA LEU A 48 -6.09 0.11 -3.28
C LEU A 48 -6.88 -0.84 -4.17
N THR A 49 -7.84 -0.35 -4.95
CA THR A 49 -8.74 -1.18 -5.75
C THR A 49 -8.53 -0.97 -7.25
N ASN A 50 -8.85 -2.01 -8.03
CA ASN A 50 -8.96 -1.90 -9.49
C ASN A 50 -9.99 -0.84 -9.92
N GLU A 51 -11.04 -0.62 -9.12
CA GLU A 51 -12.05 0.42 -9.37
C GLU A 51 -11.44 1.82 -9.35
N ASP A 52 -10.69 2.16 -8.29
CA ASP A 52 -10.04 3.47 -8.19
C ASP A 52 -8.95 3.66 -9.24
N THR A 53 -8.27 2.59 -9.66
CA THR A 53 -7.25 2.67 -10.73
C THR A 53 -7.80 2.53 -12.14
N ARG A 54 -9.05 2.12 -12.31
CA ARG A 54 -9.68 1.75 -13.59
C ARG A 54 -8.88 0.70 -14.36
N THR A 55 -8.43 -0.33 -13.65
CA THR A 55 -7.65 -1.45 -14.19
C THR A 55 -8.36 -2.79 -13.95
N HIS A 56 -7.80 -3.88 -14.48
CA HIS A 56 -8.28 -5.25 -14.26
C HIS A 56 -7.11 -6.18 -13.94
N GLU A 57 -6.32 -5.82 -12.93
CA GLU A 57 -5.08 -6.50 -12.57
C GLU A 57 -5.32 -7.48 -11.41
N ALA A 58 -4.89 -8.74 -11.55
CA ALA A 58 -5.00 -9.72 -10.48
C ALA A 58 -4.19 -9.30 -9.23
N SER A 59 -3.11 -8.54 -9.45
CA SER A 59 -2.23 -8.00 -8.41
C SER A 59 -2.86 -6.92 -7.54
N ALA A 60 -4.04 -6.41 -7.90
CA ALA A 60 -4.80 -5.51 -7.04
C ALA A 60 -5.44 -6.24 -5.83
N SER A 61 -5.55 -7.57 -5.87
CA SER A 61 -6.18 -8.38 -4.82
C SER A 61 -5.61 -8.14 -3.42
N GLN A 62 -4.30 -7.88 -3.30
CA GLN A 62 -3.68 -7.50 -2.02
C GLN A 62 -4.18 -6.16 -1.50
N GLY A 63 -4.33 -5.16 -2.38
CA GLY A 63 -4.88 -3.86 -2.00
C GLY A 63 -6.36 -3.95 -1.62
N GLU A 64 -7.14 -4.71 -2.41
CA GLU A 64 -8.56 -4.98 -2.14
C GLU A 64 -8.77 -5.68 -0.79
N GLN A 65 -7.90 -6.64 -0.45
CA GLN A 65 -7.93 -7.32 0.84
C GLN A 65 -7.60 -6.37 2.00
N ILE A 66 -6.58 -5.50 1.85
CA ILE A 66 -6.26 -4.47 2.85
C ILE A 66 -7.46 -3.54 3.07
N LEU A 67 -8.08 -3.05 1.99
CA LEU A 67 -9.27 -2.21 2.10
C LEU A 67 -10.38 -2.96 2.84
N GLN A 68 -10.66 -4.21 2.48
CA GLN A 68 -11.71 -5.00 3.14
C GLN A 68 -11.48 -5.12 4.66
N GLU A 69 -10.26 -5.36 5.11
CA GLU A 69 -9.95 -5.42 6.54
C GLU A 69 -10.14 -4.06 7.24
N LEU A 70 -9.72 -2.96 6.61
CA LEU A 70 -9.94 -1.61 7.16
C LEU A 70 -11.43 -1.30 7.34
N LEU A 71 -12.27 -1.70 6.37
CA LEU A 71 -13.73 -1.57 6.46
C LEU A 71 -14.28 -2.41 7.61
N ARG A 72 -13.83 -3.67 7.75
CA ARG A 72 -14.25 -4.58 8.83
C ARG A 72 -13.88 -4.05 10.22
N LEU A 73 -12.69 -3.47 10.39
CA LEU A 73 -12.27 -2.86 11.66
C LEU A 73 -13.27 -1.77 12.09
N SER A 74 -13.58 -0.85 11.18
CA SER A 74 -14.55 0.24 11.44
C SER A 74 -15.93 -0.31 11.83
N GLN A 75 -16.42 -1.32 11.10
CA GLN A 75 -17.71 -1.96 11.37
C GLN A 75 -17.77 -2.72 12.70
N ARG A 76 -16.63 -3.20 13.21
CA ARG A 76 -16.53 -3.87 14.52
C ARG A 76 -16.36 -2.89 15.70
N GLY A 77 -16.40 -1.58 15.45
CA GLY A 77 -16.29 -0.55 16.47
C GLY A 77 -14.87 -0.09 16.78
N VAL A 78 -13.88 -0.48 15.96
CA VAL A 78 -12.52 0.08 16.07
C VAL A 78 -12.53 1.52 15.54
N ALA A 79 -11.88 2.43 16.27
CA ALA A 79 -11.73 3.82 15.83
C ALA A 79 -10.68 3.92 14.71
N VAL A 80 -11.13 3.84 13.45
CA VAL A 80 -10.28 4.05 12.28
C VAL A 80 -10.30 5.53 11.89
N ARG A 81 -9.13 6.18 11.86
CA ARG A 81 -8.97 7.60 11.53
C ARG A 81 -7.93 7.77 10.43
N VAL A 82 -8.30 8.51 9.38
CA VAL A 82 -7.44 8.73 8.22
C VAL A 82 -7.23 10.22 8.00
N ALA A 83 -5.99 10.68 8.12
CA ALA A 83 -5.53 11.95 7.60
C ALA A 83 -4.94 11.73 6.21
N VAL A 84 -5.52 12.35 5.20
CA VAL A 84 -5.10 12.21 3.79
C VAL A 84 -4.76 13.57 3.21
N SER A 85 -3.77 13.64 2.32
CA SER A 85 -3.54 14.87 1.55
C SER A 85 -4.82 15.26 0.83
N ARG A 86 -5.13 16.57 0.76
CA ARG A 86 -6.29 17.04 0.01
C ARG A 86 -6.32 16.40 -1.39
N PRO A 87 -7.35 15.60 -1.72
CA PRO A 87 -7.46 15.01 -3.04
C PRO A 87 -7.64 16.08 -4.12
N SER A 88 -7.04 15.86 -5.28
CA SER A 88 -7.29 16.71 -6.44
C SER A 88 -8.65 16.36 -7.08
N ALA A 89 -9.20 17.24 -7.92
CA ALA A 89 -10.41 16.94 -8.68
C ALA A 89 -10.28 15.72 -9.61
N LYS A 90 -9.04 15.29 -9.91
CA LYS A 90 -8.74 14.12 -10.73
C LYS A 90 -8.47 12.85 -9.91
N SER A 91 -8.37 12.98 -8.59
CA SER A 91 -8.07 11.85 -7.71
C SER A 91 -9.31 10.97 -7.52
N PRO A 92 -9.19 9.65 -7.68
CA PRO A 92 -10.23 8.71 -7.25
C PRO A 92 -10.52 8.86 -5.76
N LEU A 93 -11.75 8.56 -5.35
CA LEU A 93 -12.21 8.70 -3.97
C LEU A 93 -13.03 7.50 -3.50
N ASN A 94 -13.17 6.43 -4.29
CA ASN A 94 -14.11 5.37 -3.94
C ASN A 94 -13.63 4.62 -2.70
N ASP A 95 -12.33 4.37 -2.57
CA ASP A 95 -11.75 3.73 -1.39
C ASP A 95 -11.98 4.58 -0.11
N LEU A 96 -11.72 5.89 -0.18
CA LEU A 96 -11.93 6.81 0.93
C LEU A 96 -13.42 6.93 1.30
N ARG A 97 -14.31 6.98 0.30
CA ARG A 97 -15.76 6.99 0.51
C ARG A 97 -16.25 5.68 1.12
N ALA A 98 -15.68 4.55 0.72
CA ALA A 98 -15.99 3.25 1.32
C ALA A 98 -15.62 3.24 2.81
N LEU A 99 -14.43 3.76 3.15
CA LEU A 99 -14.00 3.93 4.55
C LEU A 99 -14.97 4.80 5.35
N GLU A 100 -15.32 5.99 4.85
CA GLU A 100 -16.30 6.86 5.51
C GLU A 100 -17.65 6.16 5.73
N ARG A 101 -18.17 5.44 4.72
CA ARG A 101 -19.41 4.67 4.81
C ARG A 101 -19.33 3.52 5.81
N SER A 102 -18.13 2.96 6.04
CA SER A 102 -17.92 1.90 7.05
C SER A 102 -17.84 2.41 8.49
N GLY A 103 -17.82 3.73 8.68
CA GLY A 103 -17.71 4.38 9.99
C GLY A 103 -16.34 4.97 10.31
N ALA A 104 -15.37 4.89 9.39
CA ALA A 104 -14.06 5.51 9.59
C ALA A 104 -14.16 7.04 9.52
N ALA A 105 -13.35 7.74 10.32
CA ALA A 105 -13.22 9.18 10.26
C ALA A 105 -12.12 9.57 9.24
N VAL A 106 -12.52 9.99 8.04
CA VAL A 106 -11.59 10.46 7.00
C VAL A 106 -11.55 11.99 6.99
N ARG A 107 -10.34 12.56 7.00
CA ARG A 107 -10.10 14.01 6.99
C ARG A 107 -9.03 14.38 5.97
N ALA A 108 -9.39 15.25 5.05
CA ALA A 108 -8.45 15.87 4.12
C ALA A 108 -7.65 16.97 4.82
N VAL A 109 -6.33 16.96 4.68
CA VAL A 109 -5.41 17.98 5.20
C VAL A 109 -5.06 18.96 4.08
N ASP A 110 -5.32 20.25 4.29
CA ASP A 110 -4.99 21.32 3.35
C ASP A 110 -3.52 21.74 3.43
N MET A 111 -2.63 20.82 3.07
CA MET A 111 -1.20 21.12 3.01
C MET A 111 -0.82 22.25 2.04
N PRO A 112 -1.52 22.46 0.90
CA PRO A 112 -1.30 23.62 0.05
C PRO A 112 -1.50 24.94 0.79
N GLN A 113 -2.58 25.08 1.57
CA GLN A 113 -2.80 26.30 2.37
C GLN A 113 -1.79 26.42 3.52
N LEU A 114 -1.43 25.32 4.17
CA LEU A 114 -0.58 25.34 5.37
C LEU A 114 0.91 25.55 5.05
N THR A 115 1.39 25.02 3.93
CA THR A 115 2.82 24.90 3.63
C THR A 115 3.17 25.13 2.15
N GLY A 116 2.19 25.23 1.27
CA GLY A 116 2.40 25.18 -0.18
C GLY A 116 2.70 23.78 -0.73
N GLY A 117 2.68 22.74 0.11
CA GLY A 117 3.04 21.36 -0.25
C GLY A 117 1.89 20.36 -0.19
N VAL A 118 2.24 19.08 0.00
CA VAL A 118 1.31 17.95 0.15
C VAL A 118 1.62 17.16 1.42
N LEU A 119 0.66 16.37 1.90
CA LEU A 119 0.92 15.42 2.99
C LEU A 119 1.64 14.22 2.38
N HIS A 120 2.96 14.12 2.53
CA HIS A 120 3.75 13.04 1.92
C HIS A 120 4.05 11.87 2.87
N THR A 121 3.35 11.79 3.99
CA THR A 121 3.51 10.74 5.01
C THR A 121 2.89 9.41 4.54
N LYS A 122 3.51 8.28 4.90
CA LYS A 122 2.89 6.94 4.86
C LYS A 122 3.14 6.25 6.20
N PHE A 123 2.19 6.44 7.10
CA PHE A 123 2.33 6.17 8.53
C PHE A 123 1.07 5.52 9.07
N TRP A 124 1.25 4.48 9.90
CA TRP A 124 0.15 3.86 10.64
C TRP A 124 0.52 3.76 12.12
N LEU A 125 -0.40 4.10 13.01
CA LEU A 125 -0.30 3.88 14.45
C LEU A 125 -1.46 2.99 14.90
N VAL A 126 -1.12 1.81 15.41
CA VAL A 126 -2.08 0.81 15.92
C VAL A 126 -2.12 0.90 17.43
N ASP A 127 -3.31 1.10 17.99
CA ASP A 127 -3.63 1.11 19.42
C ASP A 127 -2.77 2.03 20.31
N GLY A 128 -2.04 2.96 19.69
CA GLY A 128 -1.05 3.82 20.35
C GLY A 128 0.29 3.15 20.66
N THR A 129 0.52 1.92 20.18
CA THR A 129 1.66 1.08 20.61
C THR A 129 2.52 0.57 19.46
N HIS A 130 1.95 0.30 18.28
CA HIS A 130 2.70 -0.21 17.13
C HIS A 130 2.71 0.80 16.00
N LEU A 131 3.89 0.98 15.41
CA LEU A 131 4.12 2.00 14.41
C LEU A 131 4.64 1.40 13.10
N TYR A 132 4.00 1.77 11.99
CA TYR A 132 4.56 1.63 10.65
C TYR A 132 4.93 3.00 10.10
N VAL A 133 6.15 3.10 9.57
CA VAL A 133 6.63 4.23 8.77
C VAL A 133 7.33 3.65 7.55
N GLY A 134 6.93 4.07 6.35
CA GLY A 134 7.50 3.53 5.13
C GLY A 134 7.32 4.42 3.92
N SER A 135 7.67 3.88 2.76
CA SER A 135 7.58 4.53 1.45
C SER A 135 6.28 4.19 0.69
N ALA A 136 5.63 3.07 1.03
CA ALA A 136 4.46 2.57 0.31
C ALA A 136 3.22 3.45 0.53
N ASN A 137 2.66 3.98 -0.56
CA ASN A 137 1.37 4.67 -0.53
C ASN A 137 0.23 3.65 -0.32
N MET A 138 -0.98 4.13 -0.04
CA MET A 138 -2.20 3.30 -0.02
C MET A 138 -2.62 2.96 -1.46
N ASP A 139 -1.73 2.33 -2.21
CA ASP A 139 -1.84 2.01 -3.64
C ASP A 139 -1.52 0.53 -3.79
N TRP A 140 -2.38 -0.25 -4.45
CA TRP A 140 -2.15 -1.69 -4.58
C TRP A 140 -0.81 -2.00 -5.28
N ARG A 141 -0.38 -1.11 -6.19
CA ARG A 141 0.93 -1.25 -6.86
C ARG A 141 2.09 -1.12 -5.88
N SER A 142 1.91 -0.33 -4.82
CA SER A 142 2.93 -0.20 -3.76
C SER A 142 3.07 -1.50 -2.95
N LEU A 143 2.15 -2.46 -3.06
CA LEU A 143 2.22 -3.75 -2.35
C LEU A 143 2.90 -4.84 -3.20
N THR A 144 2.64 -4.83 -4.51
CA THR A 144 2.99 -5.91 -5.44
C THR A 144 4.06 -5.54 -6.47
N GLN A 145 4.50 -4.27 -6.54
CA GLN A 145 5.57 -3.83 -7.45
C GLN A 145 6.77 -3.34 -6.65
N VAL A 146 8.00 -3.59 -7.16
CA VAL A 146 9.22 -3.06 -6.50
C VAL A 146 9.11 -1.54 -6.46
N SER A 147 9.22 -0.96 -5.27
CA SER A 147 9.62 0.45 -5.17
C SER A 147 11.14 0.54 -5.30
N GLY A 148 11.63 0.96 -6.47
CA GLY A 148 12.97 1.55 -6.61
C GLY A 148 14.17 0.65 -6.95
N ALA A 149 14.00 -0.59 -7.40
CA ALA A 149 15.07 -1.31 -8.10
C ALA A 149 14.56 -1.77 -9.46
N ALA A 150 14.97 -1.07 -10.52
CA ALA A 150 14.78 -1.52 -11.88
C ALA A 150 15.52 -2.85 -12.06
N ALA A 151 14.78 -3.95 -12.20
CA ALA A 151 15.36 -5.19 -12.68
C ALA A 151 15.76 -4.98 -14.15
N ALA A 152 17.06 -4.93 -14.42
CA ALA A 152 17.56 -4.99 -15.79
C ALA A 152 17.19 -6.37 -16.37
N PRO A 153 16.62 -6.45 -17.59
CA PRO A 153 16.32 -7.73 -18.19
C PRO A 153 17.62 -8.51 -18.40
N SER A 154 17.66 -9.74 -17.88
CA SER A 154 18.69 -10.71 -18.24
C SER A 154 18.62 -10.92 -19.75
N ARG A 155 19.69 -10.52 -20.46
CA ARG A 155 19.90 -10.91 -21.86
C ARG A 155 19.87 -12.44 -21.94
N GLN A 156 18.74 -13.01 -22.36
CA GLN A 156 18.79 -14.32 -22.99
C GLN A 156 19.34 -14.13 -24.39
N THR A 157 20.45 -14.81 -24.60
CA THR A 157 21.25 -14.92 -25.81
C THR A 157 20.39 -15.25 -27.02
N ALA A 158 20.51 -14.45 -28.08
CA ALA A 158 20.01 -14.81 -29.40
C ALA A 158 20.68 -16.12 -29.87
N PRO A 159 19.93 -17.10 -30.42
CA PRO A 159 20.55 -18.28 -30.97
C PRO A 159 21.36 -17.92 -32.22
N ALA A 160 22.56 -18.49 -32.30
CA ALA A 160 23.50 -18.32 -33.40
C ALA A 160 22.84 -18.73 -34.73
N LEU A 161 22.93 -17.84 -35.72
CA LEU A 161 22.67 -18.17 -37.12
C LEU A 161 23.68 -19.24 -37.56
N SER A 162 23.23 -20.49 -37.64
CA SER A 162 23.95 -21.56 -38.34
C SER A 162 23.95 -21.23 -39.83
N ARG A 163 25.11 -20.81 -40.34
CA ARG A 163 25.41 -20.83 -41.77
C ARG A 163 25.83 -22.24 -42.20
N ASN A 164 25.47 -22.54 -43.45
CA ASN A 164 26.11 -23.42 -44.44
C ASN A 164 25.53 -24.81 -44.69
N PRO A 165 25.75 -25.37 -45.90
CA PRO A 165 26.52 -24.82 -47.05
C PRO A 165 25.68 -24.34 -48.24
#